data_AF-A0A954YA53-F1
#
_entry.id   AF-A0A954YA53-F1
#
_cell.length_a   1.000
_cell.length_b   1.000
_cell.length_c   1.000
_cell.angle_alpha   90.00
_cell.angle_beta   90.00
_cell.angle_gamma   90.00
#
_symmetry.space_group_name_H-M   'P 1'
#
loop_
_entity.id
_entity.type
_entity.pdbx_description
1 polymer ?
#
loop_
_entity_poly.entity_id
_entity_poly.type
_entity_poly.pdbx_seq_one_letter_code
_entity_poly.pdbx_strand_id
1 'polypeptide(L)'
;MEAKTRVRWQKLVDFFGMESLSGFRPWDAARADNLRGLSHREDLVVSFLLGVWDLRNRDWQHPRCDLFDAIDVWDSERTEAFLAWVRDPFWP
;
A
#
# COMPACT_ATOMS: atom_id res chain seq x y z
N MET A 1 -16.43 -4.30 6.48
CA MET A 1 -15.15 -5.00 6.70
C MET A 1 -15.19 -5.69 8.06
N GLU A 2 -14.80 -6.96 8.12
CA GLU A 2 -14.74 -7.73 9.38
C GLU A 2 -13.59 -7.24 10.28
N ALA A 3 -13.74 -7.39 11.60
CA ALA A 3 -12.74 -6.93 12.57
C ALA A 3 -11.34 -7.54 12.33
N LYS A 4 -11.28 -8.81 11.88
CA LYS A 4 -10.02 -9.50 11.56
C LYS A 4 -9.32 -8.89 10.34
N THR A 5 -10.07 -8.61 9.27
CA THR A 5 -9.55 -7.94 8.07
C THR A 5 -9.01 -6.55 8.41
N ARG A 6 -9.71 -5.82 9.28
CA ARG A 6 -9.26 -4.51 9.76
C ARG A 6 -7.90 -4.60 10.49
N VAL A 7 -7.71 -5.61 11.35
CA VAL A 7 -6.42 -5.79 12.02
C VAL A 7 -5.31 -6.17 11.03
N ARG A 8 -5.59 -7.06 10.06
CA ARG A 8 -4.61 -7.47 9.05
C ARG A 8 -4.17 -6.30 8.18
N TRP A 9 -5.12 -5.46 7.75
CA TRP A 9 -4.82 -4.31 6.93
C TRP A 9 -3.99 -3.25 7.67
N GLN A 10 -4.35 -2.92 8.92
CA GLN A 10 -3.54 -2.00 9.72
C GLN A 10 -2.10 -2.50 9.85
N LYS A 11 -1.93 -3.79 10.18
CA LYS A 11 -0.59 -4.39 10.27
C LYS A 11 0.21 -4.28 8.98
N LEU A 12 -0.41 -4.48 7.82
CA LEU A 12 0.27 -4.33 6.53
C LEU A 12 0.74 -2.89 6.33
N VAL A 13 -0.14 -1.93 6.58
CA VAL A 13 0.15 -0.49 6.48
C VAL A 13 1.29 -0.08 7.43
N ASP A 14 1.25 -0.54 8.68
CA ASP A 14 2.27 -0.27 9.69
C ASP A 14 3.63 -0.81 9.24
N PHE A 15 3.64 -2.02 8.65
CA PHE A 15 4.87 -2.65 8.17
C PHE A 15 5.53 -1.88 7.03
N PHE A 16 4.74 -1.22 6.17
CA PHE A 16 5.26 -0.33 5.14
C PHE A 16 5.73 1.04 5.68
N GLY A 17 5.54 1.31 6.97
CA GLY A 17 5.95 2.56 7.62
C GLY A 17 5.15 3.77 7.15
N MET A 18 3.89 3.58 6.74
CA MET A 18 3.07 4.67 6.16
C MET A 18 2.47 5.62 7.20
N GLU A 19 2.58 5.31 8.49
CA GLU A 19 2.05 6.16 9.56
C GLU A 19 2.74 7.54 9.63
N SER A 20 4.01 7.62 9.23
CA SER A 20 4.76 8.88 9.17
C SER A 20 4.40 9.74 7.96
N LEU A 21 3.69 9.19 6.97
CA LEU A 21 3.35 9.92 5.76
C LEU A 21 2.19 10.87 6.01
N SER A 22 2.47 12.17 5.96
CA SER A 22 1.46 13.21 6.17
C SER A 22 0.33 13.07 5.16
N GLY A 23 -0.90 13.10 5.67
CA GLY A 23 -2.12 13.01 4.86
C GLY A 23 -2.57 11.59 4.53
N PHE A 24 -1.71 10.57 4.65
CA PHE A 24 -2.12 9.18 4.47
C PHE A 24 -3.13 8.77 5.55
N ARG A 25 -4.16 8.04 5.13
CA ARG A 25 -5.18 7.49 6.03
C ARG A 25 -5.39 6.04 5.67
N PRO A 26 -5.07 5.09 6.58
CA PRO A 26 -5.16 3.66 6.30
C PRO A 26 -6.57 3.20 5.93
N TRP A 27 -7.61 3.99 6.11
CA TRP A 27 -9.00 3.57 5.91
C TRP A 27 -9.73 4.39 4.85
N ASP A 28 -8.98 5.13 4.04
CA ASP A 28 -9.51 6.08 3.08
C ASP A 28 -8.69 5.99 1.78
N ALA A 29 -9.08 5.02 0.93
CA ALA A 29 -8.42 4.77 -0.35
C ALA A 29 -8.46 6.01 -1.26
N ALA A 30 -9.55 6.77 -1.24
CA ALA A 30 -9.66 8.02 -2.01
C ALA A 30 -8.64 9.06 -1.54
N ARG A 31 -8.40 9.16 -0.23
CA ARG A 31 -7.36 10.05 0.30
C ARG A 31 -5.95 9.57 0.01
N ALA A 32 -5.71 8.27 0.05
CA ALA A 32 -4.43 7.69 -0.40
C ALA A 32 -4.19 8.00 -1.88
N ASP A 33 -5.20 7.83 -2.74
CA ASP A 33 -5.13 8.15 -4.18
C ASP A 33 -4.92 9.63 -4.50
N ASN A 34 -5.20 10.52 -3.54
CA ASN A 34 -5.00 11.96 -3.67
C ASN A 34 -3.66 12.46 -3.11
N LEU A 35 -2.79 11.59 -2.60
CA LEU A 35 -1.48 12.00 -2.10
C LEU A 35 -0.55 12.44 -3.24
N ARG A 36 0.19 13.53 -3.02
CA ARG A 36 1.07 14.13 -4.03
C ARG A 36 2.36 14.59 -3.38
N GLY A 37 3.42 14.71 -4.19
CA GLY A 37 4.75 15.12 -3.71
C GLY A 37 5.44 14.03 -2.89
N LEU A 38 5.07 12.77 -3.12
CA LEU A 38 5.70 11.61 -2.50
C LEU A 38 7.08 11.37 -3.10
N SER A 39 7.96 10.74 -2.33
CA SER A 39 9.16 10.13 -2.92
C SER A 39 8.76 8.95 -3.81
N HIS A 40 9.61 8.60 -4.77
CA HIS A 40 9.37 7.44 -5.66
C HIS A 40 9.06 6.15 -4.89
N ARG A 41 9.78 5.94 -3.78
CA ARG A 41 9.56 4.80 -2.88
C ARG A 41 8.15 4.82 -2.28
N GLU A 42 7.71 5.96 -1.76
CA GLU A 42 6.39 6.12 -1.15
C GLU A 42 5.28 5.98 -2.19
N ASP A 43 5.46 6.53 -3.39
CA ASP A 43 4.53 6.37 -4.51
C ASP A 43 4.29 4.88 -4.81
N LEU A 44 5.36 4.08 -4.91
CA LEU A 44 5.24 2.64 -5.16
C LEU A 44 4.51 1.91 -4.02
N VAL A 45 4.73 2.31 -2.76
CA VAL A 45 3.97 1.76 -1.63
C VAL A 45 2.48 2.12 -1.72
N VAL A 46 2.14 3.38 -2.01
CA VAL A 46 0.74 3.79 -2.13
C VAL A 46 0.07 3.08 -3.29
N SER A 47 0.73 2.99 -4.45
CA SER A 47 0.26 2.23 -5.61
C SER A 47 0.02 0.76 -5.28
N PHE A 48 0.89 0.13 -4.49
CA PHE A 48 0.70 -1.24 -4.01
C PHE A 48 -0.54 -1.34 -3.12
N LEU A 49 -0.65 -0.49 -2.09
CA LEU A 49 -1.76 -0.50 -1.14
C LEU A 49 -3.11 -0.24 -1.82
N LEU A 50 -3.19 0.70 -2.76
CA LEU A 50 -4.39 0.92 -3.58
C LEU A 50 -4.74 -0.30 -4.43
N GLY A 51 -3.72 -0.99 -4.97
CA GLY A 51 -3.88 -2.27 -5.65
C GLY A 51 -4.46 -3.35 -4.73
N VAL A 52 -3.98 -3.46 -3.49
CA VAL A 52 -4.51 -4.41 -2.49
C VAL A 52 -5.93 -4.04 -2.08
N TRP A 53 -6.27 -2.75 -2.02
CA TRP A 53 -7.64 -2.31 -1.72
C TRP A 53 -8.63 -2.71 -2.79
N ASP A 54 -8.34 -2.34 -4.04
CA ASP A 54 -9.20 -2.65 -5.18
C ASP A 54 -8.35 -2.85 -6.44
N LEU A 55 -8.05 -4.13 -6.71
CA LEU A 55 -7.34 -4.57 -7.90
C LEU A 55 -8.06 -4.20 -9.20
N ARG A 56 -9.41 -4.04 -9.15
CA ARG A 56 -10.26 -3.84 -10.32
C ARG A 56 -10.51 -2.37 -10.61
N ASN A 57 -10.45 -1.48 -9.62
CA ASN A 57 -10.62 -0.05 -9.83
C ASN A 57 -9.50 0.52 -10.69
N ARG A 58 -9.82 0.95 -11.91
CA ARG A 58 -8.89 1.51 -12.92
C ARG A 58 -8.85 3.04 -12.94
N ASP A 59 -9.62 3.67 -12.05
CA ASP A 59 -9.80 5.13 -12.00
C ASP A 59 -8.92 5.81 -10.94
N TRP A 60 -8.09 5.03 -10.24
CA TRP A 60 -7.04 5.56 -9.38
C TRP A 60 -6.16 6.53 -10.17
N GLN A 61 -5.95 7.71 -9.59
CA GLN A 61 -5.05 8.71 -10.13
C GLN A 61 -3.59 8.32 -9.92
N HIS A 62 -3.29 7.57 -8.85
CA HIS A 62 -1.98 6.95 -8.69
C HIS A 62 -1.74 5.87 -9.75
N PRO A 63 -0.50 5.74 -10.24
CA PRO A 63 -0.16 4.71 -11.21
C PRO A 63 -0.33 3.33 -10.59
N ARG A 64 -0.43 2.31 -11.46
CA ARG A 64 -0.37 0.92 -11.00
C ARG A 64 1.00 0.63 -10.40
N CYS A 65 1.01 -0.19 -9.36
CA CYS A 65 2.25 -0.70 -8.80
C CYS A 65 3.00 -1.49 -9.86
N ASP A 66 4.18 -1.02 -10.26
CA ASP A 66 5.16 -1.83 -10.96
C ASP A 66 5.96 -2.60 -9.92
N LEU A 67 5.80 -3.92 -9.89
CA LEU A 67 6.48 -4.75 -8.90
C LEU A 67 7.99 -4.82 -9.12
N PHE A 68 8.47 -4.73 -10.37
CA PHE A 68 9.89 -4.78 -10.64
C PHE A 68 10.58 -3.49 -10.16
N ASP A 69 9.94 -2.34 -10.38
CA ASP A 69 10.38 -1.05 -9.84
C ASP A 69 10.29 -1.03 -8.30
N ALA A 70 9.19 -1.53 -7.74
CA ALA A 70 9.01 -1.65 -6.30
C ALA A 70 10.12 -2.47 -5.63
N ILE A 71 10.46 -3.64 -6.17
CA ILE A 71 11.52 -4.50 -5.61
C ILE A 71 12.91 -3.85 -5.71
N ASP A 72 13.18 -3.03 -6.73
CA ASP A 72 14.46 -2.32 -6.88
C ASP A 72 14.59 -1.15 -5.89
N VAL A 73 13.47 -0.51 -5.53
CA VAL A 73 13.45 0.72 -4.73
C VAL A 73 13.15 0.49 -3.24
N TRP A 74 12.39 -0.55 -2.91
CA TRP A 74 12.03 -0.90 -1.54
C TRP A 74 13.24 -1.44 -0.77
N ASP A 75 13.36 -1.01 0.48
CA ASP A 75 14.30 -1.59 1.41
C ASP A 75 13.87 -3.00 1.83
N SER A 76 14.75 -3.67 2.59
CA SER A 76 14.49 -5.02 3.11
C SER A 76 13.19 -5.10 3.91
N GLU A 77 12.87 -4.07 4.70
CA GLU A 77 11.65 -4.05 5.53
C GLU A 77 10.37 -4.03 4.68
N ARG A 78 10.30 -3.16 3.66
CA ARG A 78 9.13 -3.10 2.76
C ARG A 78 9.02 -4.32 1.86
N THR A 79 10.16 -4.85 1.41
CA THR A 79 10.21 -6.11 0.67
C THR A 79 9.68 -7.27 1.53
N GLU A 80 10.05 -7.33 2.81
CA GLU A 80 9.52 -8.31 3.75
C GLU A 80 8.02 -8.15 3.99
N ALA A 81 7.53 -6.92 4.11
CA ALA A 81 6.09 -6.63 4.24
C ALA A 81 5.30 -7.14 3.01
N PHE A 82 5.81 -6.87 1.81
CA PHE A 82 5.26 -7.40 0.57
C PHE A 82 5.25 -8.93 0.57
N LEU A 83 6.38 -9.57 0.88
CA LEU A 83 6.49 -11.03 0.90
C LEU A 83 5.57 -11.67 1.95
N ALA A 84 5.38 -11.02 3.11
CA ALA A 84 4.44 -11.46 4.12
C ALA A 84 2.99 -11.44 3.61
N TRP A 85 2.61 -10.39 2.87
CA TRP A 85 1.31 -10.35 2.21
C TRP A 85 1.19 -11.40 1.10
N VAL A 86 2.21 -11.59 0.25
CA VAL A 86 2.19 -12.60 -0.83
C VAL A 86 1.99 -14.02 -0.29
N ARG A 87 2.55 -14.34 0.89
CA ARG A 87 2.41 -15.67 1.52
C ARG A 87 0.98 -15.98 1.98
N ASP A 88 0.21 -14.97 2.35
CA ASP A 88 -1.18 -15.09 2.81
C ASP A 88 -1.96 -13.84 2.37
N PRO A 89 -2.33 -13.76 1.08
CA PRO A 89 -2.92 -12.56 0.51
C PRO A 89 -4.33 -12.34 1.04
N PHE A 90 -4.67 -11.07 1.25
CA PHE A 90 -5.99 -10.64 1.69
C PHE A 90 -6.33 -9.29 1.07
N TRP A 91 -7.63 -8.95 1.12
CA TRP A 91 -8.19 -7.70 0.60
C TRP A 91 -9.10 -7.07 1.69
N PRO A 92 -9.01 -5.76 1.93
CA PRO A 92 -9.85 -5.03 2.90
C PRO A 92 -11.34 -5.03 2.55
#